data_AF-A0A9X2SAK1-F1
#
_entry.id   AF-A0A9X2SAK1-F1
#
_cell.length_a   1.000
_cell.length_b   1.000
_cell.length_c   1.000
_cell.angle_alpha   90.00
_cell.angle_beta   90.00
_cell.angle_gamma   90.00
#
_symmetry.space_group_name_H-M   'P 1'
#
loop_
_entity.id
_entity.type
_entity.pdbx_description
1 polymer ?
#
loop_
_entity_poly.entity_id
_entity_poly.type
_entity_poly.pdbx_seq_one_letter_code
_entity_poly.pdbx_strand_id
1 'polypeptide(L)'
;MKIWMLTTSEKCTAIESENHDDYVDHIKTYFNDEIKEWKPIRFLTRRKGNKSDCAEFMIGYPVFMRKAKDVLSPLLGSGVEFLPIIHDVHEMYFVKVKNLQDFIDMSNPVERRINYGYFSEYVHIKREMVNHSIPIFRMPPHLMTRIYVTDEFKKVVEDNKLKGFHFVELWDTEYTEYDRRERLKKFDSFYEGISSRKKVNYSEAVKLIEDGKQVRSGKHIMKVKDDLFLIGQILEDESIQWVHPTFIAPIFFELQWLVYDYIEENRIKEEFMAELSYEINGPKGSAVSFEDSSLETIIRRELNIYKDVLTEVNLLKLRSISPNYKDSPISSLKGLMFAKNLRGISIENNPEFNMNELSQLPSGIVSLSIRSCAINNISIFNELDLPMLSCIYLNENQIEDLSCLCRFQMLSHIDVISNQIKDIRPLNEMLKLDCINLRENPVENIQELQLPKIRYLYLDGIHANDWSFLLTNFPKLEYVSVSLEGMSDEEIRSIKNVKKQKKFKVVWS
;
A
#
# COMPACT_ATOMS: atom_id res chain seq x y z
N MET A 1 -15.41 -15.61 -3.81
CA MET A 1 -16.48 -14.90 -4.54
C MET A 1 -17.23 -14.06 -3.51
N LYS A 2 -17.22 -12.75 -3.69
CA LYS A 2 -17.64 -11.77 -2.67
C LYS A 2 -19.14 -11.49 -2.76
N ILE A 3 -19.71 -11.08 -1.62
CA ILE A 3 -21.07 -10.55 -1.54
C ILE A 3 -20.97 -9.06 -1.22
N TRP A 4 -21.61 -8.25 -2.05
CA TRP A 4 -21.60 -6.81 -1.92
C TRP A 4 -22.97 -6.33 -1.47
N MET A 5 -23.04 -5.43 -0.49
CA MET A 5 -24.23 -4.60 -0.32
C MET A 5 -24.31 -3.67 -1.51
N LEU A 6 -25.46 -3.65 -2.15
CA LEU A 6 -25.77 -2.62 -3.12
C LEU A 6 -26.31 -1.39 -2.40
N THR A 7 -25.60 -0.28 -2.53
CA THR A 7 -26.06 1.05 -2.11
C THR A 7 -25.89 2.04 -3.27
N THR A 8 -26.11 3.32 -2.99
CA THR A 8 -25.94 4.40 -3.97
C THR A 8 -24.81 5.33 -3.56
N SER A 9 -24.14 5.93 -4.55
CA SER A 9 -23.08 6.90 -4.29
C SER A 9 -23.66 8.20 -3.72
N GLU A 10 -23.01 8.79 -2.72
CA GLU A 10 -23.42 10.06 -2.07
C GLU A 10 -23.60 11.24 -3.04
N LYS A 11 -23.00 11.16 -4.23
CA LYS A 11 -23.09 12.20 -5.26
C LYS A 11 -24.15 11.92 -6.32
N CYS A 12 -24.95 10.86 -6.20
CA CYS A 12 -26.00 10.55 -7.17
C CYS A 12 -27.27 11.37 -6.91
N THR A 13 -28.17 11.36 -7.90
CA THR A 13 -29.46 12.03 -7.80
C THR A 13 -30.29 11.34 -6.72
N ALA A 14 -30.77 12.11 -5.74
CA ALA A 14 -31.67 11.61 -4.71
C ALA A 14 -33.10 12.04 -5.01
N ILE A 15 -34.04 11.12 -4.84
CA ILE A 15 -35.47 11.36 -5.05
C ILE A 15 -36.24 11.29 -3.73
N GLU A 16 -37.40 11.91 -3.70
CA GLU A 16 -38.37 11.80 -2.61
C GLU A 16 -39.79 11.78 -3.17
N SER A 17 -40.73 11.19 -2.43
CA SER A 17 -42.14 11.18 -2.82
C SER A 17 -42.73 12.60 -2.75
N GLU A 18 -43.61 12.94 -3.69
CA GLU A 18 -44.33 14.23 -3.64
C GLU A 18 -45.31 14.31 -2.44
N ASN A 19 -45.90 13.18 -2.03
CA ASN A 19 -46.79 13.10 -0.87
C ASN A 19 -46.25 12.10 0.17
N HIS A 20 -45.89 12.58 1.37
CA HIS A 20 -45.20 11.80 2.39
C HIS A 20 -46.11 10.74 3.06
N ASP A 21 -47.43 10.96 3.07
CA ASP A 21 -48.36 10.07 3.77
C ASP A 21 -48.83 8.87 2.92
N ASP A 22 -48.79 8.96 1.58
CA ASP A 22 -49.27 7.88 0.68
C ASP A 22 -48.17 6.87 0.28
N TYR A 23 -46.89 7.28 0.30
CA TYR A 23 -45.82 6.48 -0.33
C TYR A 23 -45.27 5.36 0.56
N VAL A 24 -45.18 5.59 1.88
CA VAL A 24 -44.60 4.60 2.80
C VAL A 24 -45.47 3.35 2.82
N ASP A 25 -46.78 3.53 2.89
CA ASP A 25 -47.73 2.42 2.96
C ASP A 25 -47.86 1.73 1.61
N HIS A 26 -47.99 2.43 0.48
CA HIS A 26 -48.13 1.77 -0.82
C HIS A 26 -46.89 0.95 -1.23
N ILE A 27 -45.68 1.50 -1.03
CA ILE A 27 -44.44 0.79 -1.38
C ILE A 27 -44.24 -0.39 -0.45
N LYS A 28 -44.39 -0.20 0.88
CA LYS A 28 -44.23 -1.30 1.85
C LYS A 28 -45.25 -2.41 1.61
N THR A 29 -46.53 -2.07 1.48
CA THR A 29 -47.61 -3.05 1.24
C THR A 29 -47.37 -3.83 -0.05
N TYR A 30 -46.93 -3.18 -1.14
CA TYR A 30 -46.61 -3.89 -2.38
C TYR A 30 -45.36 -4.77 -2.27
N PHE A 31 -44.31 -4.32 -1.58
CA PHE A 31 -43.09 -5.09 -1.38
C PHE A 31 -43.29 -6.26 -0.39
N ASN A 32 -44.28 -6.15 0.51
CA ASN A 32 -44.74 -7.21 1.40
C ASN A 32 -45.80 -8.14 0.77
N ASP A 33 -46.12 -7.95 -0.52
CA ASP A 33 -47.15 -8.72 -1.24
C ASP A 33 -48.58 -8.59 -0.65
N GLU A 34 -48.85 -7.52 0.10
CA GLU A 34 -50.18 -7.20 0.67
C GLU A 34 -51.14 -6.62 -0.39
N ILE A 35 -50.59 -6.02 -1.46
CA ILE A 35 -51.33 -5.54 -2.64
C ILE A 35 -50.69 -6.15 -3.90
N LYS A 36 -51.53 -6.55 -4.87
CA LYS A 36 -51.08 -7.26 -6.09
C LYS A 36 -50.77 -6.36 -7.28
N GLU A 37 -51.32 -5.15 -7.33
CA GLU A 37 -51.17 -4.23 -8.47
C GLU A 37 -50.29 -3.04 -8.11
N TRP A 38 -49.26 -2.80 -8.91
CA TRP A 38 -48.41 -1.63 -8.79
C TRP A 38 -49.07 -0.43 -9.46
N LYS A 39 -49.24 0.66 -8.72
CA LYS A 39 -49.65 1.95 -9.29
C LYS A 39 -48.44 2.88 -9.32
N PRO A 40 -48.05 3.43 -10.49
CA PRO A 40 -46.91 4.35 -10.56
C PRO A 40 -47.11 5.56 -9.65
N ILE A 41 -46.17 5.76 -8.73
CA ILE A 41 -46.15 6.89 -7.79
C ILE A 41 -45.31 8.03 -8.37
N ARG A 42 -45.69 9.28 -8.06
CA ARG A 42 -44.92 10.45 -8.42
C ARG A 42 -43.82 10.77 -7.42
N PHE A 43 -42.62 10.98 -7.97
CA PHE A 43 -41.41 11.33 -7.23
C PHE A 43 -40.82 12.63 -7.76
N LEU A 44 -40.21 13.39 -6.85
CA LEU A 44 -39.49 14.63 -7.12
C LEU A 44 -37.99 14.42 -6.90
N THR A 45 -37.16 15.25 -7.53
CA THR A 45 -35.72 15.29 -7.24
C THR A 45 -35.49 16.07 -5.95
N ARG A 46 -35.19 15.36 -4.86
CA ARG A 46 -34.77 15.96 -3.57
C ARG A 46 -33.41 16.62 -3.68
N ARG A 47 -32.46 15.95 -4.34
CA ARG A 47 -31.08 16.43 -4.54
C ARG A 47 -30.61 16.13 -5.94
N LYS A 48 -30.23 17.16 -6.68
CA LYS A 48 -29.60 17.02 -8.00
C LYS A 48 -28.15 16.57 -7.83
N GLY A 49 -27.86 15.34 -8.22
CA GLY A 49 -26.51 14.77 -8.20
C GLY A 49 -25.82 14.82 -9.55
N ASN A 50 -24.66 14.17 -9.63
CA ASN A 50 -24.02 13.83 -10.89
C ASN A 50 -24.92 12.94 -11.74
N LYS A 51 -24.72 12.95 -13.06
CA LYS A 51 -25.40 12.02 -13.98
C LYS A 51 -25.17 10.58 -13.51
N SER A 52 -26.23 9.93 -13.05
CA SER A 52 -26.23 8.58 -12.49
C SER A 52 -27.21 7.69 -13.26
N ASP A 53 -26.98 6.38 -13.20
CA ASP A 53 -27.87 5.34 -13.73
C ASP A 53 -28.62 4.61 -12.60
N CYS A 54 -28.27 4.90 -11.33
CA CYS A 54 -28.98 4.51 -10.11
C CYS A 54 -29.27 5.79 -9.28
N ALA A 55 -30.44 5.86 -8.65
CA ALA A 55 -30.87 7.01 -7.84
C ALA A 55 -30.97 6.64 -6.35
N GLU A 56 -30.57 7.57 -5.48
CA GLU A 56 -30.70 7.44 -4.03
C GLU A 56 -32.16 7.64 -3.61
N PHE A 57 -32.66 6.74 -2.78
CA PHE A 57 -33.94 6.87 -2.10
C PHE A 57 -33.81 6.33 -0.67
N MET A 58 -34.64 5.36 -0.27
CA MET A 58 -34.58 4.68 1.01
C MET A 58 -33.76 3.39 0.92
N ILE A 59 -33.12 3.02 2.02
CA ILE A 59 -32.39 1.75 2.13
C ILE A 59 -33.34 0.59 1.82
N GLY A 60 -32.90 -0.31 0.94
CA GLY A 60 -33.67 -1.50 0.54
C GLY A 60 -34.51 -1.33 -0.72
N TYR A 61 -34.61 -0.12 -1.26
CA TYR A 61 -35.45 0.18 -2.42
C TYR A 61 -34.58 0.74 -3.57
N PRO A 62 -33.81 -0.10 -4.27
CA PRO A 62 -33.00 0.35 -5.40
C PRO A 62 -33.87 0.94 -6.51
N VAL A 63 -33.41 2.06 -7.06
CA VAL A 63 -34.07 2.79 -8.15
C VAL A 63 -33.14 2.90 -9.34
N PHE A 64 -33.45 2.21 -10.43
CA PHE A 64 -32.63 2.20 -11.65
C PHE A 64 -33.22 3.14 -12.69
N MET A 65 -32.36 3.87 -13.38
CA MET A 65 -32.74 4.60 -14.59
C MET A 65 -32.80 3.65 -15.80
N ARG A 66 -33.43 4.09 -16.90
CA ARG A 66 -33.54 3.32 -18.17
C ARG A 66 -32.25 2.58 -18.53
N LYS A 67 -31.10 3.28 -18.56
CA LYS A 67 -29.82 2.67 -18.95
C LYS A 67 -29.40 1.50 -18.04
N ALA A 68 -29.53 1.65 -16.72
CA ALA A 68 -29.19 0.57 -15.80
C ALA A 68 -30.16 -0.61 -15.93
N LYS A 69 -31.46 -0.34 -16.08
CA LYS A 69 -32.47 -1.37 -16.35
C LYS A 69 -32.11 -2.17 -17.60
N ASP A 70 -31.83 -1.50 -18.72
CA ASP A 70 -31.57 -2.16 -20.00
C ASP A 70 -30.32 -3.04 -19.95
N VAL A 71 -29.24 -2.54 -19.33
CA VAL A 71 -27.96 -3.27 -19.20
C VAL A 71 -28.08 -4.46 -18.24
N LEU A 72 -28.80 -4.31 -17.13
CA LEU A 72 -28.87 -5.33 -16.08
C LEU A 72 -29.99 -6.36 -16.32
N SER A 73 -31.00 -6.05 -17.13
CA SER A 73 -32.12 -6.98 -17.39
C SER A 73 -31.69 -8.38 -17.83
N PRO A 74 -30.71 -8.58 -18.73
CA PRO A 74 -30.25 -9.91 -19.13
C PRO A 74 -29.67 -10.73 -17.97
N LEU A 75 -29.00 -10.06 -17.03
CA LEU A 75 -28.42 -10.71 -15.85
C LEU A 75 -29.48 -11.02 -14.80
N LEU A 76 -30.40 -10.09 -14.54
CA LEU A 76 -31.34 -10.22 -13.43
C LEU A 76 -32.52 -11.13 -13.74
N GLY A 77 -32.90 -11.25 -15.01
CA GLY A 77 -33.97 -12.13 -15.48
C GLY A 77 -35.26 -11.97 -14.67
N SER A 78 -35.88 -13.10 -14.30
CA SER A 78 -37.08 -13.15 -13.47
C SER A 78 -36.83 -12.93 -11.97
N GLY A 79 -35.57 -12.75 -11.56
CA GLY A 79 -35.17 -12.56 -10.16
C GLY A 79 -35.55 -11.19 -9.59
N VAL A 80 -35.94 -10.26 -10.46
CA VAL A 80 -36.40 -8.92 -10.10
C VAL A 80 -37.67 -8.53 -10.85
N GLU A 81 -38.34 -7.49 -10.37
CA GLU A 81 -39.41 -6.81 -11.06
C GLU A 81 -39.14 -5.31 -11.11
N PHE A 82 -39.21 -4.75 -12.31
CA PHE A 82 -38.98 -3.32 -12.57
C PHE A 82 -40.32 -2.57 -12.55
N LEU A 83 -40.52 -1.74 -11.54
CA LEU A 83 -41.75 -1.03 -11.26
C LEU A 83 -41.60 0.44 -11.66
N PRO A 84 -42.31 0.92 -12.70
CA PRO A 84 -42.13 2.29 -13.20
C PRO A 84 -42.57 3.33 -12.17
N ILE A 85 -41.84 4.44 -12.08
CA ILE A 85 -42.22 5.62 -11.29
C ILE A 85 -42.44 6.83 -12.19
N ILE A 86 -43.28 7.76 -11.75
CA ILE A 86 -43.53 9.02 -12.45
C ILE A 86 -42.51 10.05 -11.96
N HIS A 87 -41.66 10.55 -12.85
CA HIS A 87 -40.67 11.60 -12.56
C HIS A 87 -40.46 12.49 -13.80
N ASP A 88 -40.39 13.81 -13.60
CA ASP A 88 -40.48 14.79 -14.69
C ASP A 88 -39.27 14.78 -15.65
N VAL A 89 -38.10 14.34 -15.17
CA VAL A 89 -36.82 14.47 -15.89
C VAL A 89 -36.23 13.13 -16.35
N HIS A 90 -36.55 12.06 -15.65
CA HIS A 90 -35.82 10.79 -15.76
C HIS A 90 -36.82 9.66 -15.77
N GLU A 91 -36.62 8.69 -16.65
CA GLU A 91 -37.35 7.43 -16.56
C GLU A 91 -36.65 6.50 -15.57
N MET A 92 -37.35 6.18 -14.50
CA MET A 92 -36.85 5.46 -13.35
C MET A 92 -37.77 4.30 -13.00
N TYR A 93 -37.18 3.29 -12.35
CA TYR A 93 -37.84 2.06 -11.97
C TYR A 93 -37.40 1.65 -10.58
N PHE A 94 -38.35 1.40 -9.68
CA PHE A 94 -38.07 0.60 -8.49
C PHE A 94 -37.71 -0.82 -8.91
N VAL A 95 -36.75 -1.42 -8.22
CA VAL A 95 -36.33 -2.80 -8.47
C VAL A 95 -36.75 -3.66 -7.28
N LYS A 96 -37.88 -4.37 -7.42
CA LYS A 96 -38.35 -5.35 -6.42
C LYS A 96 -37.57 -6.64 -6.60
N VAL A 97 -36.68 -6.94 -5.66
CA VAL A 97 -35.86 -8.16 -5.66
C VAL A 97 -36.66 -9.32 -5.08
N LYS A 98 -36.89 -10.36 -5.88
CA LYS A 98 -37.69 -11.54 -5.52
C LYS A 98 -36.84 -12.64 -4.87
N ASN A 99 -35.60 -12.76 -5.31
CA ASN A 99 -34.67 -13.77 -4.82
C ASN A 99 -34.37 -13.57 -3.32
N LEU A 100 -34.62 -14.61 -2.53
CA LEU A 100 -34.28 -14.66 -1.12
C LEU A 100 -33.20 -15.72 -0.94
N GLN A 101 -32.12 -15.38 -0.24
CA GLN A 101 -31.11 -16.33 0.18
C GLN A 101 -30.93 -16.26 1.69
N ASP A 102 -31.13 -17.40 2.35
CA ASP A 102 -30.89 -17.56 3.78
C ASP A 102 -29.66 -18.45 3.99
N PHE A 103 -28.53 -17.80 4.18
CA PHE A 103 -27.26 -18.45 4.53
C PHE A 103 -26.76 -17.92 5.88
N ILE A 104 -27.70 -17.53 6.73
CA ILE A 104 -27.43 -16.96 8.02
C ILE A 104 -27.20 -18.07 9.05
N ASP A 105 -26.02 -18.12 9.67
CA ASP A 105 -25.77 -18.94 10.83
C ASP A 105 -26.26 -18.24 12.10
N MET A 106 -27.37 -18.77 12.60
CA MET A 106 -28.03 -18.33 13.84
C MET A 106 -27.48 -19.03 15.08
N SER A 107 -26.48 -19.91 14.96
CA SER A 107 -25.97 -20.69 16.10
C SER A 107 -25.21 -19.86 17.15
N ASN A 108 -24.71 -18.67 16.77
CA ASN A 108 -23.93 -17.79 17.65
C ASN A 108 -24.14 -16.29 17.34
N PRO A 109 -25.20 -15.65 17.86
CA PRO A 109 -25.50 -14.25 17.55
C PRO A 109 -24.52 -13.27 18.21
N VAL A 110 -24.17 -12.18 17.51
CA VAL A 110 -23.40 -11.06 18.07
C VAL A 110 -24.32 -9.87 18.36
N GLU A 111 -24.36 -9.42 19.61
CA GLU A 111 -25.17 -8.26 20.01
C GLU A 111 -24.44 -6.93 19.76
N ARG A 112 -25.12 -5.97 19.12
CA ARG A 112 -24.63 -4.61 18.91
C ARG A 112 -25.65 -3.56 19.32
N ARG A 113 -25.17 -2.55 20.05
CA ARG A 113 -26.01 -1.42 20.48
C ARG A 113 -25.80 -0.25 19.54
N ILE A 114 -26.89 0.25 18.95
CA ILE A 114 -26.93 1.51 18.21
C ILE A 114 -27.84 2.51 18.93
N ASN A 115 -27.72 3.80 18.59
CA ASN A 115 -28.37 4.91 19.32
C ASN A 115 -29.91 4.84 19.43
N TYR A 116 -30.58 3.94 18.72
CA TYR A 116 -32.04 3.76 18.73
C TYR A 116 -32.53 2.40 19.28
N GLY A 117 -31.68 1.61 19.96
CA GLY A 117 -32.12 0.39 20.64
C GLY A 117 -31.11 -0.76 20.64
N TYR A 118 -31.56 -1.91 21.12
CA TYR A 118 -30.83 -3.18 21.00
C TYR A 118 -30.98 -3.73 19.58
N PHE A 119 -29.88 -4.06 18.93
CA PHE A 119 -29.90 -4.89 17.73
C PHE A 119 -28.98 -6.10 17.95
N SER A 120 -29.44 -7.31 17.61
CA SER A 120 -28.50 -8.39 17.34
C SER A 120 -28.10 -8.21 15.88
N GLU A 121 -26.86 -7.81 15.59
CA GLU A 121 -26.35 -8.01 14.23
C GLU A 121 -26.13 -9.51 14.09
N TYR A 122 -27.16 -10.19 13.60
CA TYR A 122 -27.00 -11.46 12.91
C TYR A 122 -25.90 -11.19 11.85
N VAL A 123 -24.87 -12.00 11.67
CA VAL A 123 -24.95 -13.34 11.10
C VAL A 123 -23.50 -13.84 10.95
N HIS A 124 -23.17 -15.03 11.44
CA HIS A 124 -22.07 -15.78 10.83
C HIS A 124 -22.55 -16.31 9.47
N ILE A 125 -21.91 -16.02 8.34
CA ILE A 125 -22.41 -16.53 7.03
C ILE A 125 -22.01 -17.99 6.84
N LYS A 126 -22.98 -18.87 6.58
CA LYS A 126 -22.77 -20.27 6.15
C LYS A 126 -22.34 -20.29 4.70
N ARG A 127 -21.03 -20.34 4.47
CA ARG A 127 -20.42 -20.20 3.14
C ARG A 127 -20.95 -21.23 2.15
N GLU A 128 -21.16 -22.46 2.62
CA GLU A 128 -21.70 -23.59 1.86
C GLU A 128 -23.16 -23.39 1.39
N MET A 129 -23.88 -22.43 1.98
CA MET A 129 -25.28 -22.16 1.66
C MET A 129 -25.47 -21.00 0.67
N VAL A 130 -24.41 -20.27 0.30
CA VAL A 130 -24.50 -19.15 -0.63
C VAL A 130 -24.67 -19.67 -2.07
N ASN A 131 -25.77 -19.32 -2.71
CA ASN A 131 -26.00 -19.59 -4.13
C ASN A 131 -25.49 -18.43 -4.98
N HIS A 132 -24.33 -18.67 -5.57
CA HIS A 132 -23.59 -17.72 -6.40
C HIS A 132 -24.20 -17.46 -7.79
N SER A 133 -25.10 -18.31 -8.27
CA SER A 133 -25.79 -18.13 -9.54
C SER A 133 -26.94 -17.11 -9.49
N ILE A 134 -27.18 -16.53 -8.31
CA ILE A 134 -28.23 -15.53 -8.09
C ILE A 134 -27.57 -14.15 -7.96
N PRO A 135 -27.60 -13.31 -9.02
CA PRO A 135 -26.78 -12.11 -9.09
C PRO A 135 -27.24 -10.97 -8.18
N ILE A 136 -28.52 -10.98 -7.78
CA ILE A 136 -29.12 -10.02 -6.84
C ILE A 136 -30.11 -10.76 -5.94
N PHE A 137 -30.06 -10.47 -4.64
CA PHE A 137 -30.93 -11.12 -3.66
C PHE A 137 -31.12 -10.27 -2.39
N ARG A 138 -32.13 -10.64 -1.61
CA ARG A 138 -32.35 -10.19 -0.24
C ARG A 138 -32.05 -11.31 0.75
N MET A 139 -31.77 -10.95 1.99
CA MET A 139 -31.71 -11.85 3.14
C MET A 139 -33.04 -11.85 3.91
N PRO A 140 -33.32 -12.87 4.74
CA PRO A 140 -34.46 -12.86 5.64
C PRO A 140 -34.54 -11.55 6.44
N PRO A 141 -35.74 -10.98 6.60
CA PRO A 141 -35.92 -9.67 7.22
C PRO A 141 -35.62 -9.74 8.73
N HIS A 142 -34.72 -8.86 9.18
CA HIS A 142 -34.39 -8.70 10.60
C HIS A 142 -34.63 -7.31 11.16
N LEU A 143 -34.83 -6.27 10.33
CA LEU A 143 -35.39 -4.94 10.69
C LEU A 143 -35.45 -3.98 9.49
N MET A 144 -34.51 -4.10 8.52
CA MET A 144 -34.60 -3.45 7.21
C MET A 144 -34.08 -4.38 6.10
N THR A 145 -34.82 -4.50 5.01
CA THR A 145 -34.39 -5.33 3.87
C THR A 145 -33.26 -4.62 3.12
N ARG A 146 -32.05 -5.16 3.18
CA ARG A 146 -30.93 -4.72 2.34
C ARG A 146 -30.87 -5.56 1.05
N ILE A 147 -30.26 -4.99 0.02
CA ILE A 147 -30.06 -5.65 -1.26
C ILE A 147 -28.59 -6.02 -1.41
N TYR A 148 -28.36 -7.25 -1.84
CA TYR A 148 -27.05 -7.87 -1.96
C TYR A 148 -26.85 -8.34 -3.39
N VAL A 149 -25.60 -8.28 -3.86
CA VAL A 149 -25.24 -8.65 -5.23
C VAL A 149 -23.93 -9.44 -5.27
N THR A 150 -23.75 -10.21 -6.33
CA THR A 150 -22.54 -11.01 -6.56
C THR A 150 -21.45 -10.22 -7.30
N ASP A 151 -20.24 -10.80 -7.37
CA ASP A 151 -19.15 -10.28 -8.21
C ASP A 151 -19.55 -10.11 -9.68
N GLU A 152 -20.35 -11.03 -10.22
CA GLU A 152 -20.83 -10.97 -11.60
C GLU A 152 -21.69 -9.72 -11.84
N PHE A 153 -22.62 -9.42 -10.92
CA PHE A 153 -23.42 -8.20 -10.99
C PHE A 153 -22.55 -6.95 -10.98
N LYS A 154 -21.61 -6.87 -10.03
CA LYS A 154 -20.69 -5.74 -9.92
C LYS A 154 -19.88 -5.56 -11.21
N LYS A 155 -19.37 -6.67 -11.77
CA LYS A 155 -18.61 -6.67 -13.02
C LYS A 155 -19.44 -6.13 -14.19
N VAL A 156 -20.70 -6.55 -14.35
CA VAL A 156 -21.58 -6.02 -15.40
C VAL A 156 -21.82 -4.51 -15.25
N VAL A 157 -21.97 -4.02 -14.02
CA VAL A 157 -22.09 -2.57 -13.74
C VAL A 157 -20.82 -1.82 -14.14
N GLU A 158 -19.65 -2.34 -13.79
CA GLU A 158 -18.34 -1.74 -14.06
C GLU A 158 -18.00 -1.75 -15.56
N ASP A 159 -18.14 -2.90 -16.24
CA ASP A 159 -17.85 -3.09 -17.65
C ASP A 159 -18.69 -2.17 -18.54
N ASN A 160 -19.94 -1.91 -18.14
CA ASN A 160 -20.88 -1.02 -18.84
C ASN A 160 -20.83 0.44 -18.35
N LYS A 161 -19.90 0.76 -17.44
CA LYS A 161 -19.69 2.11 -16.89
C LYS A 161 -20.99 2.73 -16.36
N LEU A 162 -21.79 1.92 -15.66
CA LEU A 162 -23.02 2.39 -15.02
C LEU A 162 -22.67 3.24 -13.79
N LYS A 163 -23.30 4.41 -13.67
CA LYS A 163 -22.96 5.40 -12.63
C LYS A 163 -23.95 5.39 -11.47
N GLY A 164 -23.52 5.80 -10.28
CA GLY A 164 -24.39 5.95 -9.10
C GLY A 164 -24.57 4.68 -8.26
N PHE A 165 -24.02 3.56 -8.70
CA PHE A 165 -23.90 2.33 -7.90
C PHE A 165 -22.75 2.48 -6.92
N HIS A 166 -22.96 2.05 -5.67
CA HIS A 166 -21.89 1.87 -4.70
C HIS A 166 -21.99 0.46 -4.11
N PHE A 167 -20.84 -0.18 -3.98
CA PHE A 167 -20.74 -1.56 -3.52
C PHE A 167 -19.96 -1.56 -2.22
N VAL A 168 -20.67 -1.77 -1.12
CA VAL A 168 -20.03 -1.95 0.19
C VAL A 168 -19.71 -3.43 0.30
N GLU A 169 -18.43 -3.76 0.45
CA GLU A 169 -18.02 -5.12 0.74
C GLU A 169 -18.55 -5.49 2.13
N LEU A 170 -19.56 -6.36 2.20
CA LEU A 170 -20.12 -6.78 3.49
C LEU A 170 -19.43 -8.02 4.03
N TRP A 171 -19.00 -8.88 3.13
CA TRP A 171 -18.40 -10.14 3.50
C TRP A 171 -17.42 -10.58 2.43
N ASP A 172 -16.19 -10.74 2.89
CA ASP A 172 -15.22 -11.57 2.23
C ASP A 172 -15.27 -12.95 2.91
N THR A 173 -15.33 -14.02 2.14
CA THR A 173 -15.51 -15.40 2.63
C THR A 173 -14.31 -15.92 3.42
N GLU A 174 -13.57 -15.10 4.19
CA GLU A 174 -12.37 -15.52 4.91
C GLU A 174 -12.18 -15.01 6.36
N TYR A 175 -12.95 -14.08 6.95
CA TYR A 175 -12.55 -13.44 8.23
C TYR A 175 -13.58 -13.45 9.39
N THR A 176 -13.11 -13.50 10.65
CA THR A 176 -13.93 -13.56 11.89
C THR A 176 -13.80 -12.32 12.80
N GLU A 177 -14.70 -12.15 13.78
CA GLU A 177 -14.64 -11.07 14.80
C GLU A 177 -13.41 -11.15 15.73
N TYR A 178 -12.83 -12.34 15.90
CA TYR A 178 -11.59 -12.54 16.64
C TYR A 178 -10.42 -11.85 15.93
N ASP A 179 -10.35 -12.06 14.61
CA ASP A 179 -9.37 -11.47 13.71
C ASP A 179 -9.42 -9.93 13.80
N ARG A 180 -10.61 -9.33 13.89
CA ARG A 180 -10.76 -7.87 14.06
C ARG A 180 -10.20 -7.32 15.39
N ARG A 181 -10.39 -8.01 16.51
CA ARG A 181 -9.93 -7.52 17.83
C ARG A 181 -8.40 -7.51 17.94
N GLU A 182 -7.75 -8.53 17.38
CA GLU A 182 -6.29 -8.58 17.32
C GLU A 182 -5.73 -7.47 16.41
N ARG A 183 -6.48 -7.08 15.37
CA ARG A 183 -6.16 -6.01 14.42
C ARG A 183 -6.03 -4.67 15.15
N LEU A 184 -7.07 -4.31 15.90
CA LEU A 184 -7.10 -3.05 16.64
C LEU A 184 -6.02 -2.99 17.73
N LYS A 185 -5.74 -4.09 18.45
CA LYS A 185 -4.66 -4.14 19.44
C LYS A 185 -3.28 -3.91 18.82
N LYS A 186 -3.00 -4.54 17.67
CA LYS A 186 -1.73 -4.37 16.97
C LYS A 186 -1.59 -2.98 16.34
N PHE A 187 -2.69 -2.40 15.88
CA PHE A 187 -2.76 -1.00 15.46
C PHE A 187 -2.40 -0.06 16.59
N ASP A 188 -3.03 -0.23 17.75
CA ASP A 188 -2.76 0.62 18.90
C ASP A 188 -1.30 0.46 19.37
N SER A 189 -0.75 -0.76 19.36
CA SER A 189 0.66 -1.03 19.68
C SER A 189 1.66 -0.38 18.70
N PHE A 190 1.32 -0.30 17.41
CA PHE A 190 2.16 0.38 16.41
C PHE A 190 2.21 1.89 16.63
N TYR A 191 1.07 2.51 16.95
CA TYR A 191 1.02 3.94 17.26
C TYR A 191 1.74 4.29 18.56
N GLU A 192 1.75 3.39 19.53
CA GLU A 192 2.51 3.53 20.77
C GLU A 192 4.03 3.43 20.57
N GLY A 193 4.50 2.74 19.52
CA GLY A 193 5.92 2.52 19.23
C GLY A 193 6.64 3.68 18.52
N ILE A 194 5.92 4.72 18.09
CA ILE A 194 6.51 5.88 17.41
C ILE A 194 7.08 6.85 18.47
N SER A 195 8.41 6.89 18.57
CA SER A 195 9.18 7.60 19.61
C SER A 195 8.95 9.12 19.71
N SER A 196 8.29 9.74 18.73
CA SER A 196 7.99 11.18 18.70
C SER A 196 6.65 11.57 19.34
N ARG A 197 5.80 10.61 19.79
CA ARG A 197 4.43 10.89 20.23
C ARG A 197 4.22 10.64 21.72
N LYS A 198 3.84 11.68 22.45
CA LYS A 198 3.61 11.67 23.90
C LYS A 198 2.19 11.18 24.21
N LYS A 199 2.07 10.16 25.08
CA LYS A 199 0.79 9.82 25.74
C LYS A 199 0.40 10.94 26.69
N VAL A 200 -0.84 11.41 26.58
CA VAL A 200 -1.39 12.50 27.37
C VAL A 200 -2.70 12.09 28.02
N ASN A 201 -3.01 12.68 29.16
CA ASN A 201 -4.32 12.47 29.79
C ASN A 201 -5.42 13.24 29.04
N TYR A 202 -6.69 12.98 29.38
CA TYR A 202 -7.83 13.61 28.72
C TYR A 202 -7.75 15.15 28.71
N SER A 203 -7.42 15.79 29.83
CA SER A 203 -7.37 17.26 29.93
C SER A 203 -6.30 17.87 29.01
N GLU A 204 -5.17 17.22 28.87
CA GLU A 204 -4.13 17.60 27.91
C GLU A 204 -4.54 17.33 26.46
N ALA A 205 -5.23 16.21 26.23
CA ALA A 205 -5.76 15.83 24.92
C ALA A 205 -6.77 16.86 24.40
N VAL A 206 -7.65 17.38 25.27
CA VAL A 206 -8.59 18.46 24.93
C VAL A 206 -7.86 19.73 24.48
N LYS A 207 -6.82 20.17 25.20
CA LYS A 207 -6.03 21.33 24.79
C LYS A 207 -5.37 21.14 23.43
N LEU A 208 -4.84 19.94 23.17
CA LEU A 208 -4.18 19.63 21.91
C LEU A 208 -5.14 19.68 20.72
N ILE A 209 -6.39 19.24 20.90
CA ILE A 209 -7.37 19.32 19.82
C ILE A 209 -7.92 20.73 19.61
N GLU A 210 -7.98 21.55 20.66
CA GLU A 210 -8.28 22.98 20.56
C GLU A 210 -7.20 23.73 19.79
N ASP A 211 -5.93 23.31 19.93
CA ASP A 211 -4.79 23.79 19.13
C ASP A 211 -4.77 23.23 17.68
N GLY A 212 -5.87 22.63 17.22
CA GLY A 212 -6.04 22.14 15.86
C GLY A 212 -5.42 20.77 15.59
N LYS A 213 -4.95 20.05 16.62
CA LYS A 213 -4.47 18.66 16.47
C LYS A 213 -5.63 17.68 16.60
N GLN A 214 -5.33 16.40 16.43
CA GLN A 214 -6.26 15.31 16.74
C GLN A 214 -5.60 14.37 17.74
N VAL A 215 -6.41 13.63 18.49
CA VAL A 215 -5.92 12.68 19.48
C VAL A 215 -6.71 11.37 19.43
N ARG A 216 -6.06 10.24 19.72
CA ARG A 216 -6.67 8.91 19.63
C ARG A 216 -6.39 8.05 20.86
N SER A 217 -7.37 7.23 21.24
CA SER A 217 -7.23 6.17 22.24
C SER A 217 -8.08 4.96 21.85
N GLY A 218 -7.42 3.87 21.45
CA GLY A 218 -8.09 2.69 20.91
C GLY A 218 -8.94 3.01 19.70
N LYS A 219 -10.21 2.60 19.74
CA LYS A 219 -11.22 2.90 18.70
C LYS A 219 -11.76 4.34 18.73
N HIS A 220 -11.33 5.17 19.67
CA HIS A 220 -11.89 6.51 19.85
C HIS A 220 -10.91 7.59 19.38
N ILE A 221 -11.44 8.61 18.72
CA ILE A 221 -10.68 9.77 18.23
C ILE A 221 -11.37 11.03 18.74
N MET A 222 -10.62 12.05 19.11
CA MET A 222 -11.15 13.38 19.37
C MET A 222 -10.49 14.41 18.46
N LYS A 223 -11.28 15.39 18.05
CA LYS A 223 -10.81 16.57 17.31
C LYS A 223 -11.77 17.74 17.50
N VAL A 224 -11.29 18.94 17.22
CA VAL A 224 -12.14 20.10 16.96
C VAL A 224 -12.20 20.33 15.45
N LYS A 225 -13.40 20.48 14.91
CA LYS A 225 -13.60 20.86 13.51
C LYS A 225 -14.72 21.88 13.45
N ASP A 226 -14.47 23.01 12.79
CA ASP A 226 -15.44 24.11 12.65
C ASP A 226 -16.02 24.52 14.03
N ASP A 227 -15.13 24.68 15.02
CA ASP A 227 -15.42 24.97 16.44
C ASP A 227 -16.28 23.92 17.19
N LEU A 228 -16.59 22.78 16.55
CA LEU A 228 -17.30 21.67 17.18
C LEU A 228 -16.33 20.64 17.73
N PHE A 229 -16.47 20.33 19.02
CA PHE A 229 -15.84 19.18 19.66
C PHE A 229 -16.50 17.90 19.13
N LEU A 230 -15.71 17.00 18.55
CA LEU A 230 -16.19 15.76 17.97
C LEU A 230 -15.48 14.56 18.59
N ILE A 231 -16.26 13.51 18.89
CA ILE A 231 -15.74 12.19 19.19
C ILE A 231 -16.03 11.29 17.99
N GLY A 232 -14.96 10.71 17.44
CA GLY A 232 -15.01 9.69 16.42
C GLY A 232 -14.95 8.30 17.03
N GLN A 233 -15.78 7.38 16.58
CA GLN A 233 -15.62 5.96 16.81
C GLN A 233 -15.28 5.26 15.51
N ILE A 234 -14.19 4.49 15.50
CA ILE A 234 -13.81 3.65 14.37
C ILE A 234 -14.78 2.45 14.31
N LEU A 235 -15.46 2.30 13.18
CA LEU A 235 -16.39 1.23 12.88
C LEU A 235 -15.67 -0.03 12.37
N GLU A 236 -16.40 -1.04 11.93
CA GLU A 236 -15.81 -2.32 11.50
C GLU A 236 -15.23 -2.29 10.10
N ASP A 237 -15.84 -1.48 9.24
CA ASP A 237 -15.37 -1.16 7.88
C ASP A 237 -14.30 -0.06 7.89
N GLU A 238 -13.74 0.25 9.07
CA GLU A 238 -12.72 1.27 9.31
C GLU A 238 -13.15 2.71 9.00
N SER A 239 -14.43 2.91 8.66
CA SER A 239 -15.02 4.23 8.62
C SER A 239 -15.08 4.81 10.04
N ILE A 240 -15.11 6.14 10.14
CA ILE A 240 -15.20 6.82 11.42
C ILE A 240 -16.58 7.44 11.54
N GLN A 241 -17.34 6.99 12.52
CA GLN A 241 -18.57 7.63 12.90
C GLN A 241 -18.26 8.80 13.84
N TRP A 242 -18.54 10.01 13.39
CA TRP A 242 -18.36 11.21 14.20
C TRP A 242 -19.65 11.60 14.90
N VAL A 243 -19.53 11.96 16.18
CA VAL A 243 -20.62 12.53 16.96
C VAL A 243 -20.15 13.81 17.65
N HIS A 244 -21.05 14.78 17.75
CA HIS A 244 -20.90 15.89 18.68
C HIS A 244 -21.56 15.49 20.00
N PRO A 245 -20.78 15.15 21.04
CA PRO A 245 -21.33 14.58 22.26
C PRO A 245 -22.03 15.66 23.08
N THR A 246 -23.25 15.40 23.52
CA THR A 246 -23.93 16.17 24.58
C THR A 246 -23.46 15.78 25.98
N PHE A 247 -22.78 14.64 26.10
CA PHE A 247 -22.20 14.10 27.33
C PHE A 247 -20.92 13.32 27.02
N ILE A 248 -19.88 13.53 27.85
CA ILE A 248 -18.62 12.77 27.76
C ILE A 248 -18.65 11.64 28.77
N ALA A 249 -18.60 10.40 28.28
CA ALA A 249 -18.61 9.23 29.16
C ALA A 249 -17.36 9.19 30.07
N PRO A 250 -17.49 8.85 31.37
CA PRO A 250 -16.38 8.87 32.31
C PRO A 250 -15.15 8.06 31.89
N ILE A 251 -15.36 6.99 31.12
CA ILE A 251 -14.29 6.14 30.58
C ILE A 251 -13.25 6.96 29.79
N PHE A 252 -13.65 8.02 29.09
CA PHE A 252 -12.74 8.84 28.30
C PHE A 252 -11.70 9.59 29.16
N PHE A 253 -12.02 9.84 30.43
CA PHE A 253 -11.10 10.48 31.37
C PHE A 253 -9.99 9.53 31.84
N GLU A 254 -10.24 8.23 31.81
CA GLU A 254 -9.28 7.18 32.20
C GLU A 254 -8.39 6.76 31.03
N LEU A 255 -8.82 7.03 29.79
CA LEU A 255 -8.05 6.73 28.59
C LEU A 255 -6.78 7.57 28.49
N GLN A 256 -5.71 6.93 28.01
CA GLN A 256 -4.50 7.62 27.57
C GLN A 256 -4.63 7.94 26.09
N TRP A 257 -4.34 9.19 25.73
CA TRP A 257 -4.53 9.73 24.39
C TRP A 257 -3.21 10.00 23.70
N LEU A 258 -3.16 9.77 22.40
CA LEU A 258 -1.98 9.97 21.55
C LEU A 258 -2.26 11.03 20.51
N VAL A 259 -1.32 11.96 20.29
CA VAL A 259 -1.41 12.97 19.21
C VAL A 259 -1.40 12.28 17.83
N TYR A 260 -2.31 12.70 16.97
CA TYR A 260 -2.71 12.07 15.71
C TYR A 260 -2.72 13.13 14.60
N ASP A 261 -1.99 12.92 13.49
CA ASP A 261 -1.89 13.86 12.35
C ASP A 261 -2.34 13.17 11.04
N TYR A 262 -3.23 13.84 10.30
CA TYR A 262 -4.06 13.27 9.21
C TYR A 262 -3.37 13.26 7.83
N ILE A 263 -2.27 13.99 7.62
CA ILE A 263 -1.64 14.10 6.27
C ILE A 263 -0.53 13.06 6.05
N GLU A 264 0.16 12.64 7.11
CA GLU A 264 0.96 11.39 7.11
C GLU A 264 0.08 10.13 7.03
N GLU A 265 -1.23 10.29 7.28
CA GLU A 265 -2.20 9.22 7.51
C GLU A 265 -2.46 8.37 6.28
N ASN A 266 -2.73 8.90 5.08
CA ASN A 266 -3.16 7.98 4.01
C ASN A 266 -2.06 6.99 3.61
N ARG A 267 -0.81 7.42 3.50
CA ARG A 267 0.26 6.49 3.09
C ARG A 267 0.61 5.50 4.20
N ILE A 268 0.79 5.98 5.43
CA ILE A 268 1.20 5.12 6.56
C ILE A 268 0.04 4.25 7.05
N LYS A 269 -1.22 4.73 6.97
CA LYS A 269 -2.43 3.94 7.25
C LYS A 269 -2.71 2.95 6.13
N GLU A 270 -2.53 3.28 4.86
CA GLU A 270 -2.65 2.28 3.77
C GLU A 270 -1.58 1.20 3.92
N GLU A 271 -0.32 1.58 4.18
CA GLU A 271 0.78 0.64 4.43
C GLU A 271 0.53 -0.22 5.68
N PHE A 272 0.07 0.39 6.77
CA PHE A 272 -0.20 -0.30 8.02
C PHE A 272 -1.47 -1.15 7.97
N MET A 273 -2.57 -0.67 7.39
CA MET A 273 -3.79 -1.45 7.19
C MET A 273 -3.57 -2.60 6.20
N ALA A 274 -2.68 -2.46 5.21
CA ALA A 274 -2.24 -3.58 4.38
C ALA A 274 -1.41 -4.59 5.18
N GLU A 275 -0.54 -4.14 6.08
CA GLU A 275 0.26 -5.00 6.96
C GLU A 275 -0.60 -5.72 8.01
N LEU A 276 -1.62 -5.05 8.53
CA LEU A 276 -2.54 -5.52 9.56
C LEU A 276 -3.69 -6.36 8.99
N SER A 277 -4.19 -6.04 7.80
CA SER A 277 -5.05 -6.93 7.01
C SER A 277 -4.29 -8.24 6.78
N TYR A 278 -3.05 -8.20 6.29
CA TYR A 278 -2.21 -9.37 6.08
C TYR A 278 -1.99 -10.26 7.32
N GLU A 279 -1.77 -9.69 8.51
CA GLU A 279 -1.48 -10.49 9.71
C GLU A 279 -2.69 -11.28 10.22
N ILE A 280 -3.88 -10.88 9.79
CA ILE A 280 -5.15 -11.22 10.43
C ILE A 280 -6.02 -12.03 9.47
N ASN A 281 -5.80 -11.83 8.19
CA ASN A 281 -6.54 -12.43 7.12
C ASN A 281 -5.76 -13.55 6.40
N GLY A 282 -4.45 -13.65 6.61
CA GLY A 282 -3.60 -14.38 5.67
C GLY A 282 -3.68 -13.76 4.26
N PRO A 283 -2.88 -14.22 3.30
CA PRO A 283 -2.79 -13.56 2.01
C PRO A 283 -3.93 -13.93 1.05
N LYS A 284 -4.72 -12.93 0.64
CA LYS A 284 -5.44 -12.95 -0.65
C LYS A 284 -4.68 -12.18 -1.70
N GLY A 285 -3.94 -12.89 -2.53
CA GLY A 285 -3.27 -12.36 -3.71
C GLY A 285 -3.08 -13.48 -4.73
N SER A 286 -2.77 -13.13 -5.97
CA SER A 286 -2.43 -14.15 -6.97
C SER A 286 -1.21 -14.94 -6.50
N ALA A 287 -1.25 -16.27 -6.65
CA ALA A 287 -0.12 -17.14 -6.34
C ALA A 287 1.09 -16.72 -7.19
N VAL A 288 2.26 -16.61 -6.56
CA VAL A 288 3.53 -16.32 -7.22
C VAL A 288 4.42 -17.55 -7.07
N SER A 289 4.82 -18.10 -8.21
CA SER A 289 5.80 -19.18 -8.29
C SER A 289 7.20 -18.61 -8.51
N PHE A 290 8.18 -19.13 -7.79
CA PHE A 290 9.60 -18.86 -8.01
C PHE A 290 10.21 -20.07 -8.73
N GLU A 291 10.98 -19.82 -9.79
CA GLU A 291 11.70 -20.90 -10.50
C GLU A 291 12.91 -21.36 -9.71
N ASP A 292 13.50 -20.44 -8.93
CA ASP A 292 14.61 -20.73 -8.04
C ASP A 292 14.11 -21.08 -6.63
N SER A 293 14.26 -22.34 -6.26
CA SER A 293 13.82 -22.86 -4.96
C SER A 293 14.60 -22.29 -3.77
N SER A 294 15.84 -21.86 -4.00
CA SER A 294 16.71 -21.26 -2.99
C SER A 294 16.22 -19.86 -2.65
N LEU A 295 15.97 -19.05 -3.69
CA LEU A 295 15.34 -17.75 -3.56
C LEU A 295 13.97 -17.86 -2.90
N GLU A 296 13.13 -18.82 -3.34
CA GLU A 296 11.83 -19.06 -2.72
C GLU A 296 11.96 -19.34 -1.22
N THR A 297 12.88 -20.24 -0.84
CA THR A 297 13.12 -20.61 0.57
C THR A 297 13.52 -19.40 1.42
N ILE A 298 14.38 -18.54 0.87
CA ILE A 298 14.85 -17.33 1.56
C ILE A 298 13.69 -16.35 1.74
N ILE A 299 12.91 -16.11 0.69
CA ILE A 299 11.71 -15.26 0.74
C ILE A 299 10.70 -15.79 1.76
N ARG A 300 10.45 -17.11 1.74
CA ARG A 300 9.57 -17.78 2.71
C ARG A 300 10.04 -17.58 4.15
N ARG A 301 11.34 -17.72 4.40
CA ARG A 301 11.93 -17.50 5.72
C ARG A 301 11.78 -16.04 6.16
N GLU A 302 12.11 -15.08 5.29
CA GLU A 302 11.97 -13.64 5.59
C GLU A 302 10.52 -13.26 5.89
N LEU A 303 9.56 -13.87 5.19
CA LEU A 303 8.13 -13.61 5.37
C LEU A 303 7.47 -14.47 6.46
N ASN A 304 8.18 -15.45 7.01
CA ASN A 304 7.67 -16.50 7.90
C ASN A 304 6.49 -17.30 7.29
N ILE A 305 6.60 -17.69 6.01
CA ILE A 305 5.57 -18.44 5.26
C ILE A 305 6.18 -19.74 4.70
N TYR A 306 6.11 -20.81 5.49
CA TYR A 306 6.84 -22.04 5.16
C TYR A 306 6.05 -23.03 4.29
N LYS A 307 4.74 -23.15 4.51
CA LYS A 307 3.90 -24.18 3.87
C LYS A 307 2.75 -23.62 3.04
N ASP A 308 2.41 -22.34 3.23
CA ASP A 308 1.31 -21.71 2.51
C ASP A 308 1.76 -21.22 1.13
N VAL A 309 0.80 -20.90 0.27
CA VAL A 309 1.07 -20.32 -1.04
C VAL A 309 1.69 -18.93 -0.88
N LEU A 310 2.84 -18.70 -1.51
CA LEU A 310 3.37 -17.34 -1.66
C LEU A 310 2.52 -16.58 -2.66
N THR A 311 2.09 -15.38 -2.31
CA THR A 311 1.29 -14.50 -3.17
C THR A 311 1.99 -13.18 -3.41
N GLU A 312 1.57 -12.46 -4.44
CA GLU A 312 2.07 -11.10 -4.72
C GLU A 312 1.88 -10.14 -3.54
N VAL A 313 0.84 -10.36 -2.72
CA VAL A 313 0.58 -9.58 -1.51
C VAL A 313 1.60 -9.89 -0.43
N ASN A 314 2.05 -11.15 -0.29
CA ASN A 314 3.12 -11.48 0.64
C ASN A 314 4.41 -10.75 0.29
N LEU A 315 4.70 -10.62 -1.00
CA LEU A 315 5.92 -10.00 -1.49
C LEU A 315 5.96 -8.48 -1.25
N LEU A 316 4.81 -7.82 -1.03
CA LEU A 316 4.77 -6.39 -0.65
C LEU A 316 5.38 -6.10 0.72
N LYS A 317 5.64 -7.12 1.55
CA LYS A 317 6.35 -6.96 2.82
C LYS A 317 7.85 -6.95 2.70
N LEU A 318 8.40 -7.49 1.63
CA LEU A 318 9.84 -7.54 1.45
C LEU A 318 10.37 -6.11 1.32
N ARG A 319 11.33 -5.76 2.18
CA ARG A 319 12.03 -4.47 2.15
C ARG A 319 13.46 -4.64 1.68
N SER A 320 14.10 -5.71 2.12
CA SER A 320 15.43 -6.11 1.68
C SER A 320 15.54 -7.62 1.62
N ILE A 321 16.29 -8.14 0.66
CA ILE A 321 16.64 -9.56 0.59
C ILE A 321 18.15 -9.65 0.45
N SER A 322 18.78 -10.44 1.31
CA SER A 322 20.20 -10.75 1.22
C SER A 322 20.37 -12.27 1.26
N PRO A 323 20.23 -12.94 0.10
CA PRO A 323 20.49 -14.34 -0.01
C PRO A 323 21.95 -14.62 0.36
N ASN A 324 22.18 -15.39 1.42
CA ASN A 324 23.51 -15.84 1.76
C ASN A 324 23.74 -17.20 1.10
N TYR A 325 24.66 -17.22 0.14
CA TYR A 325 24.99 -18.36 -0.71
C TYR A 325 25.54 -19.59 0.04
N LYS A 326 25.87 -19.50 1.34
CA LYS A 326 26.36 -20.68 2.08
C LYS A 326 25.46 -21.91 1.95
N ASP A 327 24.17 -21.71 1.64
CA ASP A 327 23.19 -22.78 1.51
C ASP A 327 22.85 -23.19 0.06
N SER A 328 22.83 -22.29 -0.95
CA SER A 328 22.60 -22.61 -2.38
C SER A 328 22.73 -21.40 -3.36
N PRO A 329 23.12 -21.64 -4.64
CA PRO A 329 23.14 -20.62 -5.71
C PRO A 329 21.75 -20.10 -6.10
N ILE A 330 21.71 -18.85 -6.57
CA ILE A 330 20.53 -18.24 -7.19
C ILE A 330 20.70 -18.18 -8.70
N SER A 331 19.83 -18.87 -9.41
CA SER A 331 19.83 -18.99 -10.87
C SER A 331 18.77 -18.09 -11.53
N SER A 332 17.68 -17.77 -10.84
CA SER A 332 16.56 -16.99 -11.37
C SER A 332 16.00 -16.01 -10.35
N LEU A 333 15.70 -14.78 -10.79
CA LEU A 333 15.03 -13.76 -9.98
C LEU A 333 13.54 -13.62 -10.31
N LYS A 334 13.01 -14.48 -11.18
CA LYS A 334 11.62 -14.45 -11.61
C LYS A 334 10.68 -14.55 -10.41
N GLY A 335 9.70 -13.66 -10.38
CA GLY A 335 8.76 -13.49 -9.26
C GLY A 335 9.10 -12.30 -8.36
N LEU A 336 10.34 -11.80 -8.34
CA LEU A 336 10.69 -10.60 -7.54
C LEU A 336 10.04 -9.32 -8.04
N MET A 337 9.59 -9.25 -9.30
CA MET A 337 8.86 -8.10 -9.83
C MET A 337 7.58 -7.78 -9.06
N PHE A 338 7.00 -8.75 -8.35
CA PHE A 338 5.83 -8.56 -7.50
C PHE A 338 6.17 -7.93 -6.13
N ALA A 339 7.44 -7.93 -5.71
CA ALA A 339 7.91 -7.33 -4.46
C ALA A 339 8.07 -5.80 -4.57
N LYS A 340 6.99 -5.07 -4.85
CA LYS A 340 7.00 -3.62 -5.18
C LYS A 340 7.62 -2.71 -4.11
N ASN A 341 7.67 -3.17 -2.86
CA ASN A 341 8.27 -2.44 -1.74
C ASN A 341 9.70 -2.86 -1.42
N LEU A 342 10.29 -3.75 -2.22
CA LEU A 342 11.70 -4.09 -2.12
C LEU A 342 12.54 -2.85 -2.43
N ARG A 343 13.46 -2.53 -1.52
CA ARG A 343 14.38 -1.39 -1.60
C ARG A 343 15.83 -1.85 -1.70
N GLY A 344 16.16 -3.02 -1.14
CA GLY A 344 17.50 -3.57 -1.15
C GLY A 344 17.53 -5.00 -1.67
N ILE A 345 18.48 -5.32 -2.54
CA ILE A 345 18.81 -6.71 -2.85
C ILE A 345 20.33 -6.90 -2.85
N SER A 346 20.79 -7.99 -2.23
CA SER A 346 22.17 -8.47 -2.36
C SER A 346 22.20 -9.77 -3.15
N ILE A 347 23.25 -10.01 -3.92
CA ILE A 347 23.55 -11.26 -4.61
C ILE A 347 25.04 -11.49 -4.40
N GLU A 348 25.41 -12.44 -3.57
CA GLU A 348 26.81 -12.61 -3.15
C GLU A 348 27.29 -14.03 -3.41
N ASN A 349 28.56 -14.18 -3.78
CA ASN A 349 29.23 -15.47 -3.97
C ASN A 349 28.55 -16.39 -5.00
N ASN A 350 28.01 -15.83 -6.08
CA ASN A 350 27.25 -16.55 -7.08
C ASN A 350 27.92 -16.47 -8.48
N PRO A 351 28.97 -17.26 -8.73
CA PRO A 351 29.85 -17.11 -9.90
C PRO A 351 29.17 -17.41 -11.25
N GLU A 352 28.04 -18.11 -11.24
CA GLU A 352 27.27 -18.45 -12.44
C GLU A 352 26.02 -17.56 -12.60
N PHE A 353 25.92 -16.46 -11.84
CA PHE A 353 24.76 -15.59 -11.87
C PHE A 353 24.60 -14.91 -13.24
N ASN A 354 23.46 -15.17 -13.88
CA ASN A 354 23.10 -14.52 -15.14
C ASN A 354 22.61 -13.08 -14.89
N MET A 355 23.42 -12.09 -15.26
CA MET A 355 23.11 -10.67 -15.07
C MET A 355 21.79 -10.21 -15.72
N ASN A 356 21.30 -10.91 -16.74
CA ASN A 356 20.00 -10.60 -17.35
C ASN A 356 18.82 -10.79 -16.40
N GLU A 357 18.97 -11.60 -15.34
CA GLU A 357 17.95 -11.80 -14.31
C GLU A 357 17.61 -10.52 -13.56
N LEU A 358 18.50 -9.51 -13.56
CA LEU A 358 18.22 -8.20 -12.95
C LEU A 358 17.03 -7.49 -13.60
N SER A 359 16.62 -7.88 -14.81
CA SER A 359 15.40 -7.36 -15.46
C SER A 359 14.12 -7.72 -14.68
N GLN A 360 14.18 -8.70 -13.78
CA GLN A 360 13.07 -9.13 -12.93
C GLN A 360 12.93 -8.26 -11.66
N LEU A 361 13.86 -7.34 -11.41
CA LEU A 361 13.81 -6.47 -10.25
C LEU A 361 12.69 -5.43 -10.36
N PRO A 362 12.00 -5.10 -9.26
CA PRO A 362 11.03 -4.02 -9.24
C PRO A 362 11.72 -2.65 -9.37
N SER A 363 11.04 -1.64 -9.94
CA SER A 363 11.62 -0.29 -10.14
C SER A 363 11.95 0.47 -8.85
N GLY A 364 11.46 0.00 -7.71
CA GLY A 364 11.65 0.62 -6.40
C GLY A 364 13.02 0.36 -5.73
N ILE A 365 13.95 -0.34 -6.38
CA ILE A 365 15.27 -0.64 -5.79
C ILE A 365 16.07 0.66 -5.56
N VAL A 366 16.59 0.78 -4.34
CA VAL A 366 17.42 1.89 -3.86
C VAL A 366 18.86 1.43 -3.67
N SER A 367 19.06 0.19 -3.24
CA SER A 367 20.37 -0.41 -2.98
C SER A 367 20.50 -1.75 -3.69
N LEU A 368 21.52 -1.89 -4.54
CA LEU A 368 21.85 -3.13 -5.23
C LEU A 368 23.27 -3.56 -4.88
N SER A 369 23.43 -4.78 -4.39
CA SER A 369 24.74 -5.37 -4.09
C SER A 369 24.90 -6.66 -4.90
N ILE A 370 25.99 -6.78 -5.64
CA ILE A 370 26.35 -7.96 -6.41
C ILE A 370 27.84 -8.24 -6.20
N ARG A 371 28.21 -9.14 -5.30
CA ARG A 371 29.59 -9.33 -4.85
C ARG A 371 30.12 -10.72 -5.14
N SER A 372 31.38 -10.84 -5.52
CA SER A 372 32.04 -12.15 -5.66
C SER A 372 31.28 -13.09 -6.62
N CYS A 373 30.73 -12.54 -7.71
CA CYS A 373 29.91 -13.26 -8.70
C CYS A 373 30.63 -13.45 -10.04
N ALA A 374 31.95 -13.20 -10.10
CA ALA A 374 32.77 -13.33 -11.29
C ALA A 374 32.26 -12.53 -12.52
N ILE A 375 31.56 -11.41 -12.28
CA ILE A 375 30.96 -10.59 -13.34
C ILE A 375 32.01 -9.70 -13.99
N ASN A 376 32.08 -9.69 -15.32
CA ASN A 376 32.88 -8.72 -16.08
C ASN A 376 32.03 -7.72 -16.89
N ASN A 377 30.82 -8.13 -17.28
CA ASN A 377 29.93 -7.35 -18.12
C ASN A 377 28.71 -6.90 -17.34
N ILE A 378 28.57 -5.58 -17.20
CA ILE A 378 27.46 -4.94 -16.50
C ILE A 378 26.56 -4.11 -17.44
N SER A 379 26.67 -4.31 -18.76
CA SER A 379 25.92 -3.55 -19.78
C SER A 379 24.40 -3.64 -19.64
N ILE A 380 23.87 -4.68 -18.99
CA ILE A 380 22.44 -4.81 -18.67
C ILE A 380 21.90 -3.58 -17.91
N PHE A 381 22.74 -2.87 -17.15
CA PHE A 381 22.34 -1.64 -16.46
C PHE A 381 21.85 -0.54 -17.40
N ASN A 382 22.19 -0.58 -18.69
CA ASN A 382 21.65 0.33 -19.69
C ASN A 382 20.14 0.13 -19.92
N GLU A 383 19.64 -1.09 -19.68
CA GLU A 383 18.26 -1.49 -19.97
C GLU A 383 17.36 -1.45 -18.73
N LEU A 384 17.93 -1.46 -17.51
CA LEU A 384 17.15 -1.48 -16.28
C LEU A 384 16.47 -0.14 -15.97
N ASP A 385 15.22 -0.18 -15.48
CA ASP A 385 14.51 1.02 -15.01
C ASP A 385 14.50 1.09 -13.48
N LEU A 386 15.60 1.60 -12.92
CA LEU A 386 15.80 1.77 -11.47
C LEU A 386 15.99 3.26 -11.11
N PRO A 387 14.94 4.09 -11.20
CA PRO A 387 15.04 5.55 -11.04
C PRO A 387 15.46 5.98 -9.63
N MET A 388 15.29 5.10 -8.64
CA MET A 388 15.59 5.36 -7.24
C MET A 388 16.94 4.79 -6.78
N LEU A 389 17.71 4.15 -7.67
CA LEU A 389 18.98 3.51 -7.32
C LEU A 389 19.97 4.57 -6.83
N SER A 390 20.32 4.50 -5.54
CA SER A 390 21.20 5.45 -4.87
C SER A 390 22.52 4.84 -4.41
N CYS A 391 22.54 3.52 -4.18
CA CYS A 391 23.69 2.78 -3.70
C CYS A 391 23.92 1.54 -4.56
N ILE A 392 25.15 1.35 -5.04
CA ILE A 392 25.54 0.15 -5.76
C ILE A 392 26.85 -0.41 -5.21
N TYR A 393 26.90 -1.71 -4.98
CA TYR A 393 28.07 -2.44 -4.49
C TYR A 393 28.39 -3.58 -5.45
N LEU A 394 29.53 -3.56 -6.12
CA LEU A 394 29.94 -4.54 -7.13
C LEU A 394 31.30 -5.16 -6.80
N ASN A 395 31.59 -5.30 -5.51
CA ASN A 395 32.90 -5.70 -4.99
C ASN A 395 33.31 -7.11 -5.45
N GLU A 396 34.62 -7.34 -5.58
CA GLU A 396 35.20 -8.66 -5.86
C GLU A 396 34.65 -9.29 -7.16
N ASN A 397 34.54 -8.50 -8.22
CA ASN A 397 34.17 -8.98 -9.55
C ASN A 397 35.35 -8.74 -10.52
N GLN A 398 35.07 -8.79 -11.83
CA GLN A 398 36.05 -8.63 -12.91
C GLN A 398 35.65 -7.47 -13.83
N ILE A 399 35.01 -6.44 -13.27
CA ILE A 399 34.46 -5.32 -14.04
C ILE A 399 35.61 -4.43 -14.53
N GLU A 400 35.55 -4.03 -15.80
CA GLU A 400 36.54 -3.13 -16.42
C GLU A 400 35.94 -1.76 -16.78
N ASP A 401 34.63 -1.72 -17.10
CA ASP A 401 33.93 -0.52 -17.58
C ASP A 401 32.72 -0.18 -16.70
N LEU A 402 32.66 1.08 -16.25
CA LEU A 402 31.57 1.64 -15.42
C LEU A 402 30.60 2.53 -16.21
N SER A 403 30.80 2.71 -17.53
CA SER A 403 30.06 3.67 -18.36
C SER A 403 28.53 3.55 -18.25
N CYS A 404 28.01 2.33 -18.12
CA CYS A 404 26.57 2.08 -17.98
C CYS A 404 25.96 2.60 -16.67
N LEU A 405 26.76 2.93 -15.65
CA LEU A 405 26.27 3.46 -14.37
C LEU A 405 25.91 4.95 -14.43
N CYS A 406 26.46 5.70 -15.39
CA CYS A 406 26.32 7.16 -15.48
C CYS A 406 24.87 7.63 -15.67
N ARG A 407 24.00 6.77 -16.19
CA ARG A 407 22.58 7.08 -16.38
C ARG A 407 21.80 7.19 -15.06
N PHE A 408 22.24 6.55 -13.98
CA PHE A 408 21.51 6.57 -12.71
C PHE A 408 21.76 7.87 -11.95
N GLN A 409 20.90 8.86 -12.21
CA GLN A 409 21.04 10.23 -11.67
C GLN A 409 20.91 10.35 -10.15
N MET A 410 20.45 9.30 -9.45
CA MET A 410 20.33 9.25 -7.99
C MET A 410 21.51 8.55 -7.32
N LEU A 411 22.43 7.93 -8.06
CA LEU A 411 23.59 7.26 -7.48
C LEU A 411 24.43 8.28 -6.68
N SER A 412 24.66 7.90 -5.43
CA SER A 412 25.41 8.68 -4.45
C SER A 412 26.54 7.85 -3.83
N HIS A 413 26.40 6.52 -3.80
CA HIS A 413 27.37 5.59 -3.23
C HIS A 413 27.71 4.51 -4.25
N ILE A 414 29.00 4.39 -4.57
CA ILE A 414 29.54 3.33 -5.43
C ILE A 414 30.66 2.62 -4.67
N ASP A 415 30.54 1.30 -4.56
CA ASP A 415 31.58 0.43 -4.05
C ASP A 415 31.94 -0.59 -5.13
N VAL A 416 33.20 -0.58 -5.58
CA VAL A 416 33.71 -1.43 -6.66
C VAL A 416 35.08 -2.02 -6.28
N ILE A 417 35.32 -2.24 -4.99
CA ILE A 417 36.58 -2.81 -4.47
C ILE A 417 36.95 -4.10 -5.23
N SER A 418 38.24 -4.29 -5.50
CA SER A 418 38.80 -5.51 -6.10
C SER A 418 38.12 -5.88 -7.42
N ASN A 419 38.22 -4.98 -8.40
CA ASN A 419 37.79 -5.19 -9.79
C ASN A 419 38.98 -4.93 -10.74
N GLN A 420 38.74 -4.82 -12.05
CA GLN A 420 39.75 -4.58 -13.08
C GLN A 420 39.61 -3.21 -13.75
N ILE A 421 39.08 -2.22 -13.01
CA ILE A 421 38.73 -0.91 -13.55
C ILE A 421 40.00 -0.08 -13.75
N LYS A 422 40.24 0.34 -14.99
CA LYS A 422 41.37 1.21 -15.36
C LYS A 422 40.92 2.64 -15.65
N ASP A 423 39.82 2.77 -16.40
CA ASP A 423 39.24 4.05 -16.78
C ASP A 423 38.03 4.39 -15.89
N ILE A 424 38.14 5.52 -15.21
CA ILE A 424 37.16 6.05 -14.28
C ILE A 424 36.56 7.37 -14.75
N ARG A 425 36.94 7.86 -15.93
CA ARG A 425 36.38 9.09 -16.53
C ARG A 425 34.84 9.09 -16.60
N PRO A 426 34.13 7.97 -16.80
CA PRO A 426 32.67 7.98 -16.76
C PRO A 426 32.08 8.56 -15.45
N LEU A 427 32.76 8.40 -14.31
CA LEU A 427 32.30 8.91 -13.02
C LEU A 427 32.13 10.44 -12.99
N ASN A 428 32.80 11.18 -13.89
CA ASN A 428 32.67 12.64 -14.00
C ASN A 428 31.24 13.10 -14.35
N GLU A 429 30.43 12.23 -14.93
CA GLU A 429 29.03 12.54 -15.25
C GLU A 429 28.10 12.42 -14.02
N MET A 430 28.58 11.79 -12.95
CA MET A 430 27.76 11.41 -11.79
C MET A 430 27.82 12.47 -10.68
N LEU A 431 27.21 13.63 -10.94
CA LEU A 431 27.32 14.85 -10.11
C LEU A 431 26.70 14.76 -8.69
N LYS A 432 26.07 13.63 -8.33
CA LYS A 432 25.53 13.37 -6.99
C LYS A 432 26.37 12.41 -6.15
N LEU A 433 27.49 11.91 -6.68
CA LEU A 433 28.36 11.03 -5.92
C LEU A 433 28.88 11.71 -4.66
N ASP A 434 28.73 10.97 -3.58
CA ASP A 434 28.99 11.36 -2.20
C ASP A 434 30.07 10.46 -1.59
N CYS A 435 30.03 9.17 -1.95
CA CYS A 435 30.98 8.16 -1.52
C CYS A 435 31.39 7.26 -2.69
N ILE A 436 32.70 7.06 -2.86
CA ILE A 436 33.25 6.14 -3.87
C ILE A 436 34.37 5.31 -3.24
N ASN A 437 34.33 4.00 -3.49
CA ASN A 437 35.37 3.07 -3.09
C ASN A 437 35.93 2.34 -4.31
N LEU A 438 37.17 2.69 -4.68
CA LEU A 438 37.90 2.17 -5.84
C LEU A 438 39.09 1.28 -5.43
N ARG A 439 39.17 0.88 -4.16
CA ARG A 439 40.34 0.14 -3.66
C ARG A 439 40.61 -1.11 -4.49
N GLU A 440 41.88 -1.45 -4.60
CA GLU A 440 42.33 -2.66 -5.30
C GLU A 440 41.85 -2.73 -6.77
N ASN A 441 41.83 -1.58 -7.46
CA ASN A 441 41.63 -1.51 -8.91
C ASN A 441 42.90 -0.95 -9.59
N PRO A 442 43.23 -1.40 -10.80
CA PRO A 442 44.37 -0.91 -11.57
C PRO A 442 44.08 0.45 -12.25
N VAL A 443 43.61 1.43 -11.49
CA VAL A 443 43.25 2.77 -12.00
C VAL A 443 44.48 3.50 -12.52
N GLU A 444 44.49 3.87 -13.80
CA GLU A 444 45.66 4.47 -14.44
C GLU A 444 45.79 5.98 -14.16
N ASN A 445 44.66 6.71 -14.05
CA ASN A 445 44.69 8.16 -13.86
C ASN A 445 43.53 8.70 -12.99
N ILE A 446 43.77 8.80 -11.68
CA ILE A 446 42.81 9.36 -10.72
C ILE A 446 42.73 10.90 -10.75
N GLN A 447 43.72 11.58 -11.32
CA GLN A 447 43.82 13.05 -11.30
C GLN A 447 42.79 13.73 -12.21
N GLU A 448 42.26 13.00 -13.20
CA GLU A 448 41.25 13.49 -14.14
C GLU A 448 39.81 13.50 -13.58
N LEU A 449 39.60 12.93 -12.39
CA LEU A 449 38.28 12.96 -11.75
C LEU A 449 37.92 14.36 -11.23
N GLN A 450 36.70 14.79 -11.53
CA GLN A 450 36.07 16.04 -11.11
C GLN A 450 34.74 15.71 -10.44
N LEU A 451 34.74 15.64 -9.11
CA LEU A 451 33.57 15.24 -8.33
C LEU A 451 33.26 16.29 -7.26
N PRO A 452 32.52 17.36 -7.61
CA PRO A 452 32.37 18.53 -6.75
C PRO A 452 31.59 18.28 -5.44
N LYS A 453 30.91 17.12 -5.32
CA LYS A 453 30.12 16.74 -4.14
C LYS A 453 30.69 15.59 -3.33
N ILE A 454 31.79 14.97 -3.77
CA ILE A 454 32.35 13.81 -3.07
C ILE A 454 32.79 14.21 -1.66
N ARG A 455 32.45 13.36 -0.68
CA ARG A 455 32.82 13.51 0.73
C ARG A 455 33.72 12.38 1.21
N TYR A 456 33.49 11.16 0.71
CA TYR A 456 34.23 9.96 1.13
C TYR A 456 34.87 9.28 -0.08
N LEU A 457 36.18 9.10 -0.04
CA LEU A 457 36.94 8.51 -1.13
C LEU A 457 37.92 7.44 -0.61
N TYR A 458 37.86 6.23 -1.14
CA TYR A 458 38.73 5.12 -0.74
C TYR A 458 39.57 4.67 -1.94
N LEU A 459 40.89 4.81 -1.84
CA LEU A 459 41.86 4.72 -2.94
C LEU A 459 43.07 3.84 -2.60
N ASP A 460 42.98 3.00 -1.57
CA ASP A 460 44.02 2.03 -1.24
C ASP A 460 44.37 1.16 -2.47
N GLY A 461 45.67 1.09 -2.81
CA GLY A 461 46.15 0.40 -4.01
C GLY A 461 46.08 1.23 -5.30
N ILE A 462 45.71 2.52 -5.23
CA ILE A 462 45.77 3.45 -6.37
C ILE A 462 46.96 4.40 -6.23
N HIS A 463 47.64 4.61 -7.36
CA HIS A 463 48.85 5.42 -7.47
C HIS A 463 48.57 6.76 -8.16
N ALA A 464 49.28 7.80 -7.73
CA ALA A 464 49.18 9.13 -8.32
C ALA A 464 50.43 9.94 -8.03
N ASN A 465 51.12 10.38 -9.09
CA ASN A 465 52.36 11.16 -9.00
C ASN A 465 52.20 12.45 -8.18
N ASP A 466 51.02 13.08 -8.26
CA ASP A 466 50.68 14.24 -7.45
C ASP A 466 49.28 14.11 -6.85
N TRP A 467 49.19 14.18 -5.53
CA TRP A 467 47.96 14.13 -4.75
C TRP A 467 47.35 15.51 -4.51
N SER A 468 48.00 16.60 -4.95
CA SER A 468 47.49 17.97 -4.75
C SER A 468 46.10 18.20 -5.36
N PHE A 469 45.73 17.43 -6.40
CA PHE A 469 44.41 17.46 -7.03
C PHE A 469 43.26 17.20 -6.06
N LEU A 470 43.48 16.45 -4.96
CA LEU A 470 42.47 16.23 -3.92
C LEU A 470 41.97 17.57 -3.32
N LEU A 471 42.80 18.61 -3.32
CA LEU A 471 42.48 19.92 -2.77
C LEU A 471 41.68 20.80 -3.75
N THR A 472 41.74 20.50 -5.06
CA THR A 472 41.11 21.30 -6.13
C THR A 472 39.87 20.63 -6.68
N ASN A 473 39.95 19.33 -6.97
CA ASN A 473 38.90 18.59 -7.68
C ASN A 473 37.75 18.17 -6.75
N PHE A 474 38.02 18.08 -5.45
CA PHE A 474 37.09 17.56 -4.43
C PHE A 474 36.87 18.59 -3.31
N PRO A 475 36.20 19.72 -3.57
CA PRO A 475 36.07 20.82 -2.62
C PRO A 475 35.26 20.49 -1.36
N LYS A 476 34.49 19.40 -1.37
CA LYS A 476 33.68 18.92 -0.24
C LYS A 476 34.24 17.67 0.45
N LEU A 477 35.46 17.25 0.08
CA LEU A 477 36.06 16.04 0.63
C LEU A 477 36.16 16.15 2.17
N GLU A 478 35.71 15.11 2.87
CA GLU A 478 35.77 15.00 4.33
C GLU A 478 36.76 13.89 4.75
N TYR A 479 36.85 12.84 3.94
CA TYR A 479 37.62 11.63 4.24
C TYR A 479 38.26 11.05 2.98
N VAL A 480 39.54 10.69 3.08
CA VAL A 480 40.25 9.88 2.07
C VAL A 480 41.06 8.76 2.73
N SER A 481 40.93 7.56 2.18
CA SER A 481 41.80 6.41 2.50
C SER A 481 42.77 6.16 1.36
N VAL A 482 44.05 5.97 1.70
CA VAL A 482 45.11 5.58 0.77
C VAL A 482 46.08 4.63 1.50
N SER A 483 46.58 3.62 0.80
CA SER A 483 47.69 2.80 1.27
C SER A 483 49.01 3.44 0.83
N LEU A 484 50.02 3.42 1.70
CA LEU A 484 51.37 3.86 1.33
C LEU A 484 52.18 2.74 0.65
N GLU A 485 51.66 1.51 0.65
CA GLU A 485 52.32 0.37 0.04
C GLU A 485 52.40 0.55 -1.48
N GLY A 486 53.56 0.21 -2.06
CA GLY A 486 53.81 0.34 -3.50
C GLY A 486 54.03 1.77 -4.01
N MET A 487 53.83 2.82 -3.19
CA MET A 487 54.10 4.20 -3.59
C MET A 487 55.59 4.52 -3.62
N SER A 488 55.99 5.34 -4.59
CA SER A 488 57.31 5.97 -4.64
C SER A 488 57.46 7.07 -3.57
N ASP A 489 58.71 7.45 -3.28
CA ASP A 489 59.01 8.53 -2.32
C ASP A 489 58.36 9.87 -2.71
N GLU A 490 58.21 10.14 -4.00
CA GLU A 490 57.59 11.37 -4.51
C GLU A 490 56.09 11.41 -4.22
N GLU A 491 55.39 10.31 -4.48
CA GLU A 491 53.96 10.16 -4.18
C GLU A 491 53.69 10.29 -2.67
N ILE A 492 54.52 9.60 -1.85
CA ILE A 492 54.43 9.66 -0.38
C ILE A 492 54.63 11.10 0.11
N ARG A 493 55.60 11.84 -0.45
CA ARG A 493 55.81 13.26 -0.10
C ARG A 493 54.62 14.11 -0.50
N SER A 494 54.04 13.89 -1.68
CA SER A 494 52.88 14.64 -2.15
C SER A 494 51.66 14.43 -1.23
N ILE A 495 51.26 13.19 -0.92
CA ILE A 495 50.10 12.93 -0.05
C ILE A 495 50.33 13.40 1.39
N LYS A 496 51.57 13.31 1.92
CA LYS A 496 51.91 13.88 3.24
C LYS A 496 51.77 15.41 3.24
N ASN A 497 52.11 16.09 2.15
CA ASN A 497 51.92 17.53 2.01
C ASN A 497 50.43 17.90 1.97
N VAL A 498 49.60 17.12 1.29
CA VAL A 498 48.13 17.27 1.32
C VAL A 498 47.59 17.10 2.74
N LYS A 499 47.99 16.03 3.46
CA LYS A 499 47.57 15.79 4.85
C LYS A 499 47.89 16.94 5.80
N LYS A 500 49.04 17.62 5.61
CA LYS A 500 49.42 18.80 6.42
C LYS A 500 48.46 19.99 6.27
N GLN A 501 47.73 20.08 5.15
CA GLN A 501 46.74 21.14 4.93
C GLN A 501 45.50 20.99 5.84
N LYS A 502 45.27 19.81 6.43
CA LYS A 502 44.18 19.53 7.38
C LYS A 502 42.77 19.90 6.88
N LYS A 503 42.55 19.94 5.56
CA LYS A 503 41.22 20.21 4.98
C LYS A 503 40.24 19.04 5.15
N PHE A 504 40.76 17.82 5.24
CA PHE A 504 40.00 16.58 5.39
C PHE A 504 40.83 15.52 6.10
N LYS A 505 40.19 14.43 6.53
CA LYS A 505 40.84 13.30 7.21
C LYS A 505 41.52 12.40 6.18
N VAL A 506 42.85 12.26 6.29
CA VAL A 506 43.64 11.29 5.52
C VAL A 506 43.98 10.10 6.42
N VAL A 507 43.46 8.92 6.07
CA VAL A 507 43.72 7.65 6.76
C VAL A 507 44.68 6.81 5.93
N TRP A 508 45.59 6.15 6.64
CA TRP A 508 46.50 5.16 6.10
C TRP A 508 45.95 3.78 6.47
N SER A 509 45.81 2.88 5.51
CA SER A 509 45.53 1.46 5.76
C SER A 509 46.78 0.66 6.04
#